data_AF-A0A7J7L3Y5-F1
#
_entry.id   AF-A0A7J7L3Y5-F1
#
_cell.length_a   1.000
_cell.length_b   1.000
_cell.length_c   1.000
_cell.angle_alpha   90.00
_cell.angle_beta   90.00
_cell.angle_gamma   90.00
#
_symmetry.space_group_name_H-M   'P 1'
#
loop_
_entity.id
_entity.type
_entity.pdbx_description
1 polymer ?
#
loop_
_entity_poly.entity_id
_entity_poly.type
_entity_poly.pdbx_seq_one_letter_code
_entity_poly.pdbx_strand_id
1 'polypeptide(L)'
;MGRYIITVCCFKSISAREKAMIVNLEFIKAIVTAEEVLLLDPLCQEVIPFVEQLKQQLPHKNQLRIQETGHEKEARSSVGGQSVPVPEAAESLNSELPFEFQVLEIALEFVCMYLDSSVSDLEKNAYPVLDDLARDVSTKNLELVRSLKSNLTRLLARVQKVRDEIEHLLDDNEDMAQLYLTRKRMQNQQHEALLNGTVASNSFTTNLRRLNSNRSGSVVTSNHFDDHDVEDLEMLLEAYFMQLDGTRNKILSVREYIDDTEDYVNIQLDNQRNELIQLQLTLTIASFAIALETLIAGVFGMNIPCKLYVIDGIFGTVVGSTSTLSFLLFLLMLGYARWKKLLGT
;
A
#
# COMPACT_ATOMS: atom_id res chain seq x y z
N MET A 1 -26.14 29.71 -18.02
CA MET A 1 -25.58 28.96 -16.88
C MET A 1 -25.17 27.58 -17.37
N GLY A 2 -23.94 27.47 -17.90
CA GLY A 2 -23.38 26.17 -18.31
C GLY A 2 -22.84 25.45 -17.08
N ARG A 3 -23.52 24.39 -16.65
CA ARG A 3 -22.96 23.43 -15.70
C ARG A 3 -21.96 22.57 -16.48
N TYR A 4 -20.69 22.95 -16.41
CA TYR A 4 -19.61 22.03 -16.72
C TYR A 4 -19.65 20.94 -15.65
N ILE A 5 -20.14 19.77 -16.06
CA ILE A 5 -19.88 18.52 -15.37
C ILE A 5 -18.36 18.38 -15.44
N ILE A 6 -17.69 18.64 -14.32
CA ILE A 6 -16.29 18.31 -14.13
C ILE A 6 -16.27 16.78 -14.18
N THR A 7 -16.04 16.25 -15.37
CA THR A 7 -15.45 14.93 -15.54
C THR A 7 -14.29 14.88 -14.56
N VAL A 8 -14.31 13.90 -13.68
CA VAL A 8 -13.17 13.53 -12.85
C VAL A 8 -12.07 13.11 -13.81
N CYS A 9 -11.35 14.10 -14.38
CA CYS A 9 -10.13 13.86 -15.11
C CYS A 9 -9.18 13.31 -14.07
N CYS A 10 -8.94 12.00 -14.15
CA CYS A 10 -7.78 11.36 -13.57
C CYS A 10 -6.56 12.19 -14.04
N PHE A 11 -6.05 13.06 -13.17
CA PHE A 11 -4.77 13.71 -13.44
C PHE A 11 -3.76 12.58 -13.28
N LYS A 12 -3.34 11.97 -14.42
CA LYS A 12 -2.26 10.98 -14.44
C LYS A 12 -1.09 11.51 -13.61
N SER A 13 -0.60 10.69 -12.69
CA SER A 13 0.44 11.07 -11.74
C SER A 13 1.78 11.26 -12.45
N ILE A 14 2.02 10.54 -13.54
CA ILE A 14 3.13 10.80 -14.48
C ILE A 14 2.51 11.07 -15.84
N SER A 15 2.85 12.20 -16.47
CA SER A 15 2.36 12.48 -17.82
C SER A 15 3.33 13.29 -18.66
N ALA A 16 3.43 12.92 -19.93
CA ALA A 16 4.15 13.71 -20.91
C ALA A 16 3.33 14.94 -21.35
N ARG A 17 4.06 16.03 -21.61
CA ARG A 17 3.63 17.23 -22.34
C ARG A 17 4.65 17.48 -23.44
N GLU A 18 4.35 18.44 -24.32
CA GLU A 18 5.13 18.70 -25.54
C GLU A 18 6.65 18.80 -25.32
N LYS A 19 7.09 19.42 -24.21
CA LYS A 19 8.51 19.58 -23.85
C LYS A 19 8.82 19.33 -22.37
N ALA A 20 7.90 18.71 -21.64
CA ALA A 20 8.04 18.51 -20.20
C ALA A 20 7.31 17.24 -19.74
N MET A 21 7.79 16.66 -18.66
CA MET A 21 7.15 15.56 -17.92
C MET A 21 6.61 16.14 -16.61
N ILE A 22 5.33 15.92 -16.35
CA ILE A 22 4.69 16.26 -15.09
C ILE A 22 4.78 15.02 -14.19
N VAL A 23 5.40 15.18 -13.03
CA VAL A 23 5.51 14.14 -12.00
C VAL A 23 4.74 14.62 -10.77
N ASN A 24 3.73 13.86 -10.36
CA ASN A 24 2.86 14.11 -9.23
C ASN A 24 2.73 12.81 -8.42
N LEU A 25 3.79 12.49 -7.67
CA LEU A 25 3.91 11.26 -6.89
C LEU A 25 3.82 11.60 -5.40
N GLU A 26 2.77 11.12 -4.72
CA GLU A 26 2.50 11.41 -3.31
C GLU A 26 2.53 12.92 -2.98
N PHE A 27 3.59 13.39 -2.33
CA PHE A 27 3.82 14.79 -1.95
C PHE A 27 4.79 15.51 -2.89
N ILE A 28 5.39 14.81 -3.86
CA ILE A 28 6.29 15.38 -4.87
C ILE A 28 5.48 15.86 -6.06
N LYS A 29 5.58 17.15 -6.36
CA LYS A 29 5.03 17.78 -7.57
C LYS A 29 6.15 18.47 -8.33
N ALA A 30 6.48 17.95 -9.50
CA ALA A 30 7.59 18.42 -10.30
C ALA A 30 7.21 18.57 -11.78
N ILE A 31 7.81 19.54 -12.45
CA ILE A 31 7.85 19.66 -13.90
C ILE A 31 9.30 19.42 -14.31
N VAL A 32 9.53 18.33 -15.03
CA VAL A 32 10.85 17.92 -15.50
C VAL A 32 10.96 18.25 -16.97
N THR A 33 12.04 18.91 -17.37
CA THR A 33 12.41 19.15 -18.76
C THR A 33 13.67 18.36 -19.10
N ALA A 34 14.19 18.46 -20.32
CA ALA A 34 15.44 17.79 -20.70
C ALA A 34 16.71 18.35 -20.01
N GLU A 35 16.63 19.50 -19.32
CA GLU A 35 17.81 20.14 -18.69
C GLU A 35 17.58 20.63 -17.26
N GLU A 36 16.34 20.93 -16.89
CA GLU A 36 15.99 21.47 -15.59
C GLU A 36 14.76 20.81 -14.98
N VAL A 37 14.66 20.84 -13.65
CA VAL A 37 13.51 20.40 -12.87
C VAL A 37 12.96 21.54 -12.03
N LEU A 38 11.65 21.75 -12.11
CA LEU A 38 10.91 22.75 -11.35
C LEU A 38 10.05 22.04 -10.30
N LEU A 39 10.33 22.28 -9.03
CA LEU A 39 9.56 21.73 -7.92
C LEU A 39 8.49 22.72 -7.46
N LEU A 40 7.26 22.22 -7.31
CA LEU A 40 6.18 22.96 -6.68
C LEU A 40 6.30 22.79 -5.17
N ASP A 41 6.23 23.90 -4.44
CA ASP A 41 6.26 23.96 -2.97
C ASP A 41 7.47 23.25 -2.30
N PRO A 42 8.72 23.60 -2.65
CA PRO A 42 9.93 22.92 -2.13
C PRO A 42 10.20 23.15 -0.63
N LEU A 43 9.42 24.01 0.03
CA LEU A 43 9.55 24.34 1.45
C LEU A 43 8.66 23.46 2.35
N CYS A 44 7.87 22.55 1.78
CA CYS A 44 7.06 21.61 2.54
C CYS A 44 7.96 20.61 3.29
N GLN A 45 7.64 20.29 4.55
CA GLN A 45 8.50 19.47 5.43
C GLN A 45 8.80 18.08 4.85
N GLU A 46 7.84 17.49 4.16
CA GLU A 46 7.94 16.19 3.48
C GLU A 46 8.81 16.24 2.22
N VAL A 47 8.93 17.41 1.58
CA VAL A 47 9.63 17.60 0.30
C VAL A 47 11.09 18.02 0.51
N ILE A 48 11.44 18.61 1.64
CA ILE A 48 12.81 19.07 1.95
C ILE A 48 13.86 17.95 1.79
N PRO A 49 13.68 16.73 2.34
CA PRO A 49 14.70 15.69 2.21
C PRO A 49 14.88 15.24 0.76
N PHE A 50 13.79 15.25 -0.02
CA PHE A 50 13.85 14.99 -1.46
C PHE A 50 14.63 16.08 -2.21
N VAL A 51 14.44 17.37 -1.86
CA VAL A 51 15.20 18.48 -2.45
C VAL A 51 16.69 18.34 -2.16
N GLU A 52 17.07 17.91 -0.96
CA GLU A 52 18.46 17.65 -0.59
C GLU A 52 19.05 16.47 -1.39
N GLN A 53 18.31 15.37 -1.52
CA GLN A 53 18.73 14.21 -2.33
C GLN A 53 18.91 14.60 -3.80
N LEU A 54 17.97 15.36 -4.37
CA LEU A 54 18.04 15.83 -5.76
C LEU A 54 19.27 16.73 -5.98
N LYS A 55 19.57 17.64 -5.03
CA LYS A 55 20.76 18.51 -5.08
C LYS A 55 22.08 17.76 -4.91
N GLN A 56 22.11 16.64 -4.19
CA GLN A 56 23.34 15.84 -4.02
C GLN A 56 23.58 14.92 -5.21
N GLN A 57 22.53 14.25 -5.70
CA GLN A 57 22.66 13.22 -6.74
C GLN A 57 22.87 13.80 -8.15
N LEU A 58 22.23 14.92 -8.51
CA LEU A 58 22.41 15.54 -9.84
C LEU A 58 23.85 15.99 -10.13
N PRO A 59 24.58 16.65 -9.20
CA PRO A 59 25.97 17.02 -9.42
C PRO A 59 26.95 15.85 -9.34
N HIS A 60 26.70 14.87 -8.47
CA HIS A 60 27.61 13.73 -8.25
C HIS A 60 27.64 12.73 -9.42
N LYS A 61 26.49 12.46 -10.08
CA LYS A 61 26.46 11.65 -11.33
C LYS A 61 27.31 12.31 -12.44
N ASN A 62 27.30 13.65 -12.49
CA ASN A 62 28.14 14.44 -13.40
C ASN A 62 29.63 14.54 -12.99
N GLN A 63 29.99 14.36 -11.71
CA GLN A 63 31.36 14.56 -11.19
C GLN A 63 32.24 13.30 -11.19
N LEU A 64 31.66 12.09 -11.09
CA LEU A 64 32.36 10.82 -11.31
C LEU A 64 33.06 10.77 -12.69
N ARG A 65 32.58 11.56 -13.67
CA ARG A 65 33.22 11.75 -14.99
C ARG A 65 34.58 12.44 -14.97
N ILE A 66 34.88 13.33 -14.02
CA ILE A 66 36.12 14.13 -14.10
C ILE A 66 37.33 13.31 -13.62
N GLN A 67 37.13 12.29 -12.80
CA GLN A 67 38.23 11.54 -12.20
C GLN A 67 38.65 10.29 -12.99
N GLU A 68 37.80 9.76 -13.88
CA GLU A 68 38.14 8.60 -14.72
C GLU A 68 38.77 8.96 -16.09
N THR A 69 38.79 10.23 -16.49
CA THR A 69 39.41 10.67 -17.76
C THR A 69 40.80 11.29 -17.60
N GLY A 70 41.46 11.08 -16.46
CA GLY A 70 42.59 11.90 -16.01
C GLY A 70 43.93 11.23 -15.70
N HIS A 71 44.20 9.96 -16.05
CA HIS A 71 45.54 9.33 -15.93
C HIS A 71 45.63 8.23 -17.00
N GLU A 72 46.61 8.10 -17.90
CA GLU A 72 48.02 8.47 -17.91
C GLU A 72 48.53 8.73 -19.36
N LYS A 73 49.54 9.58 -19.52
CA LYS A 73 50.33 9.73 -20.76
C LYS A 73 51.63 8.93 -20.68
N GLU A 74 51.89 8.21 -21.77
CA GLU A 74 53.18 7.93 -22.45
C GLU A 74 54.27 7.10 -21.76
N ALA A 75 54.47 5.88 -22.29
CA ALA A 75 55.80 5.36 -22.66
C ALA A 75 55.74 4.23 -23.73
N ARG A 76 56.04 4.63 -24.98
CA ARG A 76 56.75 3.92 -26.08
C ARG A 76 56.73 2.36 -26.21
N SER A 77 56.27 1.90 -27.39
CA SER A 77 57.04 1.18 -28.45
C SER A 77 56.44 -0.13 -29.01
N SER A 78 56.11 -0.08 -30.31
CA SER A 78 56.36 -1.01 -31.43
C SER A 78 56.06 -2.53 -31.37
N VAL A 79 55.44 -2.96 -32.49
CA VAL A 79 55.49 -4.26 -33.22
C VAL A 79 54.22 -5.12 -33.16
N GLY A 80 53.78 -5.49 -34.38
CA GLY A 80 52.51 -6.11 -34.73
C GLY A 80 52.26 -7.53 -34.24
N GLY A 81 50.99 -7.90 -34.28
CA GLY A 81 50.50 -9.25 -34.02
C GLY A 81 48.98 -9.27 -33.99
N GLN A 82 48.40 -10.07 -34.87
CA GLN A 82 46.96 -10.20 -35.13
C GLN A 82 46.34 -11.28 -34.23
N SER A 83 45.22 -10.99 -33.58
CA SER A 83 44.24 -11.99 -33.11
C SER A 83 42.94 -11.35 -32.62
N VAL A 84 41.82 -11.94 -33.05
CA VAL A 84 40.42 -11.73 -32.62
C VAL A 84 39.87 -13.15 -32.37
N PRO A 85 38.80 -13.42 -31.56
CA PRO A 85 38.18 -12.72 -30.43
C PRO A 85 38.03 -13.60 -29.16
N VAL A 86 37.85 -12.99 -27.99
CA VAL A 86 37.10 -13.60 -26.86
C VAL A 86 36.28 -12.48 -26.18
N PRO A 87 34.94 -12.55 -26.14
CA PRO A 87 34.13 -11.61 -25.37
C PRO A 87 33.77 -12.26 -24.02
N GLU A 88 34.51 -11.92 -22.96
CA GLU A 88 34.11 -12.23 -21.59
C GLU A 88 33.68 -10.93 -20.88
N ALA A 89 32.37 -10.74 -20.89
CA ALA A 89 31.55 -10.31 -19.77
C ALA A 89 32.24 -9.47 -18.68
N ALA A 90 32.27 -8.16 -18.87
CA ALA A 90 32.08 -7.14 -17.83
C ALA A 90 32.08 -5.76 -18.48
N GLU A 91 31.24 -5.53 -19.49
CA GLU A 91 30.82 -4.16 -19.77
C GLU A 91 29.78 -3.81 -18.71
N SER A 92 30.23 -3.20 -17.62
CA SER A 92 29.39 -2.30 -16.84
C SER A 92 28.95 -1.18 -17.77
N LEU A 93 27.92 -1.44 -18.56
CA LEU A 93 27.19 -0.48 -19.35
C LEU A 93 26.51 0.48 -18.37
N ASN A 94 27.27 1.47 -17.89
CA ASN A 94 26.68 2.72 -17.42
C ASN A 94 26.16 3.45 -18.68
N SER A 95 25.10 2.92 -19.29
CA SER A 95 24.26 3.70 -20.19
C SER A 95 23.63 4.79 -19.32
N GLU A 96 24.27 5.96 -19.33
CA GLU A 96 23.86 7.10 -18.52
C GLU A 96 22.43 7.50 -18.91
N LEU A 97 21.46 7.17 -18.03
CA LEU A 97 20.05 7.52 -18.21
C LEU A 97 19.94 9.03 -18.52
N PRO A 98 19.12 9.45 -19.51
CA PRO A 98 18.78 10.84 -19.76
C PRO A 98 18.38 11.61 -18.50
N PHE A 99 18.63 12.92 -18.48
CA PHE A 99 18.37 13.79 -17.32
C PHE A 99 16.94 13.62 -16.76
N GLU A 100 15.95 13.54 -17.64
CA GLU A 100 14.55 13.35 -17.27
C GLU A 100 14.31 12.07 -16.46
N PHE A 101 15.02 10.97 -16.79
CA PHE A 101 14.88 9.69 -16.11
C PHE A 101 15.72 9.61 -14.85
N GLN A 102 16.85 10.33 -14.76
CA GLN A 102 17.56 10.48 -13.49
C GLN A 102 16.70 11.18 -12.44
N VAL A 103 15.98 12.25 -12.84
CA VAL A 103 15.06 12.94 -11.94
C VAL A 103 13.88 12.04 -11.55
N LEU A 104 13.34 11.28 -12.50
CA LEU A 104 12.26 10.33 -12.24
C LEU A 104 12.70 9.19 -11.30
N GLU A 105 13.89 8.62 -11.52
CA GLU A 105 14.52 7.60 -10.67
C GLU A 105 14.63 8.10 -9.23
N ILE A 106 15.20 9.29 -9.02
CA ILE A 106 15.35 9.87 -7.67
C ILE A 106 13.98 10.10 -7.01
N ALA A 107 12.97 10.54 -7.77
CA ALA A 107 11.62 10.75 -7.26
C ALA A 107 10.93 9.43 -6.87
N LEU A 108 11.03 8.40 -7.71
CA LEU A 108 10.49 7.07 -7.45
C LEU A 108 11.20 6.40 -6.27
N GLU A 109 12.54 6.46 -6.21
CA GLU A 109 13.34 5.97 -5.09
C GLU A 109 12.88 6.59 -3.78
N PHE A 110 12.79 7.92 -3.73
CA PHE A 110 12.37 8.64 -2.53
C PHE A 110 10.97 8.23 -2.06
N VAL A 111 10.01 8.16 -2.99
CA VAL A 111 8.62 7.79 -2.67
C VAL A 111 8.53 6.34 -2.21
N CYS A 112 9.22 5.42 -2.89
CA CYS A 112 9.23 4.00 -2.52
C CYS A 112 9.88 3.79 -1.15
N MET A 113 11.01 4.45 -0.86
CA MET A 113 11.65 4.41 0.46
C MET A 113 10.73 4.99 1.55
N TYR A 114 10.08 6.12 1.28
CA TYR A 114 9.14 6.73 2.21
C TYR A 114 7.95 5.80 2.52
N LEU A 115 7.38 5.17 1.50
CA LEU A 115 6.25 4.25 1.66
C LEU A 115 6.67 3.00 2.42
N ASP A 116 7.81 2.38 2.07
CA ASP A 116 8.32 1.19 2.76
C ASP A 116 8.67 1.47 4.22
N SER A 117 9.25 2.64 4.53
CA SER A 117 9.49 3.08 5.91
C SER A 117 8.18 3.25 6.67
N SER A 118 7.17 3.87 6.03
CA SER A 118 5.85 4.04 6.64
C SER A 118 5.18 2.70 6.95
N VAL A 119 5.34 1.70 6.08
CA VAL A 119 4.82 0.34 6.30
C VAL A 119 5.58 -0.33 7.44
N SER A 120 6.91 -0.24 7.44
CA SER A 120 7.76 -0.82 8.48
C SER A 120 7.45 -0.24 9.86
N ASP A 121 7.15 1.05 9.94
CA ASP A 121 6.75 1.68 11.21
C ASP A 121 5.33 1.28 11.62
N LEU A 122 4.40 1.14 10.68
CA LEU A 122 3.07 0.60 10.96
C LEU A 122 3.16 -0.84 11.51
N GLU A 123 3.99 -1.68 10.90
CA GLU A 123 4.22 -3.07 11.30
C GLU A 123 4.79 -3.17 12.72
N LYS A 124 5.83 -2.39 13.04
CA LYS A 124 6.41 -2.32 14.39
C LYS A 124 5.39 -1.92 15.46
N ASN A 125 4.45 -1.05 15.11
CA ASN A 125 3.40 -0.59 16.02
C ASN A 125 2.21 -1.57 16.07
N ALA A 126 1.96 -2.34 15.02
CA ALA A 126 0.84 -3.28 14.92
C ALA A 126 0.99 -4.45 15.89
N TYR A 127 2.13 -5.14 15.85
CA TYR A 127 2.37 -6.34 16.66
C TYR A 127 2.14 -6.17 18.17
N PRO A 128 2.67 -5.14 18.85
CA PRO A 128 2.42 -4.97 20.28
C PRO A 128 0.95 -4.67 20.59
N VAL A 129 0.27 -3.88 19.76
CA VAL A 129 -1.16 -3.56 19.95
C VAL A 129 -2.03 -4.81 19.83
N LEU A 130 -1.68 -5.72 18.91
CA LEU A 130 -2.40 -6.97 18.70
C LEU A 130 -2.11 -7.99 19.81
N ASP A 131 -0.87 -8.09 20.30
CA ASP A 131 -0.54 -8.92 21.48
C ASP A 131 -1.27 -8.43 22.74
N ASP A 132 -1.33 -7.11 22.95
CA ASP A 132 -2.06 -6.50 24.06
C ASP A 132 -3.57 -6.77 23.95
N LEU A 133 -4.14 -6.73 22.74
CA LEU A 133 -5.56 -7.07 22.52
C LEU A 133 -5.85 -8.55 22.78
N ALA A 134 -4.96 -9.45 22.37
CA ALA A 134 -5.12 -10.89 22.59
C ALA A 134 -5.04 -11.27 24.08
N ARG A 135 -4.35 -10.47 24.89
CA ARG A 135 -4.24 -10.66 26.34
C ARG A 135 -5.44 -10.11 27.11
N ASP A 136 -5.87 -8.89 26.78
CA ASP A 136 -6.98 -8.22 27.46
C ASP A 136 -7.85 -7.44 26.47
N VAL A 137 -9.11 -7.86 26.37
CA VAL A 137 -10.08 -7.24 25.48
C VAL A 137 -10.67 -6.00 26.14
N SER A 138 -9.97 -4.88 25.97
CA SER A 138 -10.40 -3.58 26.48
C SER A 138 -10.94 -2.67 25.37
N THR A 139 -11.83 -1.74 25.70
CA THR A 139 -12.33 -0.72 24.76
C THR A 139 -11.19 0.10 24.17
N LYS A 140 -10.15 0.39 24.95
CA LYS A 140 -8.95 1.09 24.51
C LYS A 140 -8.18 0.29 23.45
N ASN A 141 -7.99 -1.01 23.65
CA ASN A 141 -7.26 -1.85 22.69
C ASN A 141 -8.03 -1.99 21.37
N LEU A 142 -9.36 -2.09 21.44
CA LEU A 142 -10.23 -2.09 20.24
C LEU A 142 -10.17 -0.75 19.48
N GLU A 143 -10.11 0.38 20.17
CA GLU A 143 -9.91 1.69 19.55
C GLU A 143 -8.54 1.80 18.85
N LEU A 144 -7.48 1.26 19.47
CA LEU A 144 -6.15 1.20 18.88
C LEU A 144 -6.12 0.32 17.61
N VAL A 145 -6.75 -0.85 17.64
CA VAL A 145 -6.87 -1.72 16.44
C VAL A 145 -7.68 -1.05 15.34
N ARG A 146 -8.76 -0.33 15.68
CA ARG A 146 -9.53 0.45 14.69
C ARG A 146 -8.67 1.56 14.06
N SER A 147 -7.87 2.26 14.87
CA SER A 147 -6.92 3.26 14.39
C SER A 147 -5.87 2.63 13.47
N LEU A 148 -5.33 1.48 13.85
CA LEU A 148 -4.37 0.70 13.07
C LEU A 148 -4.95 0.29 11.71
N LYS A 149 -6.16 -0.27 11.68
CA LYS A 149 -6.88 -0.66 10.44
C LYS A 149 -7.16 0.53 9.52
N SER A 150 -7.50 1.68 10.10
CA SER A 150 -7.67 2.93 9.35
C SER A 150 -6.34 3.41 8.73
N ASN A 151 -5.26 3.39 9.50
CA ASN A 151 -3.92 3.74 9.00
C ASN A 151 -3.44 2.78 7.92
N LEU A 152 -3.66 1.48 8.11
CA LEU A 152 -3.34 0.43 7.14
C LEU A 152 -4.09 0.65 5.82
N THR A 153 -5.41 0.87 5.89
CA THR A 153 -6.23 1.11 4.70
C THR A 153 -5.77 2.34 3.93
N ARG A 154 -5.45 3.42 4.66
CA ARG A 154 -4.93 4.65 4.06
C ARG A 154 -3.57 4.43 3.40
N LEU A 155 -2.66 3.71 4.04
CA LEU A 155 -1.33 3.43 3.50
C LEU A 155 -1.39 2.48 2.29
N LEU A 156 -2.25 1.45 2.35
CA LEU A 156 -2.52 0.57 1.22
C LEU A 156 -3.01 1.34 0.00
N ALA A 157 -3.97 2.26 0.19
CA ALA A 157 -4.50 3.08 -0.90
C ALA A 157 -3.41 3.97 -1.54
N ARG A 158 -2.48 4.49 -0.74
CA ARG A 158 -1.33 5.30 -1.23
C ARG A 158 -0.37 4.45 -2.08
N VAL A 159 0.04 3.29 -1.56
CA VAL A 159 0.90 2.35 -2.30
C VAL A 159 0.24 1.88 -3.59
N GLN A 160 -1.05 1.51 -3.53
CA GLN A 160 -1.82 1.11 -4.70
C GLN A 160 -1.89 2.23 -5.73
N LYS A 161 -2.16 3.46 -5.31
CA LYS A 161 -2.21 4.60 -6.23
C LYS A 161 -0.90 4.74 -7.01
N VAL A 162 0.26 4.74 -6.34
CA VAL A 162 1.55 4.88 -7.04
C VAL A 162 1.80 3.68 -7.96
N ARG A 163 1.51 2.47 -7.48
CA ARG A 163 1.67 1.24 -8.26
C ARG A 163 0.79 1.24 -9.52
N ASP A 164 -0.49 1.55 -9.39
CA ASP A 164 -1.46 1.54 -10.49
C ASP A 164 -1.10 2.59 -11.55
N GLU A 165 -0.46 3.70 -11.17
CA GLU A 165 0.04 4.72 -12.09
C GLU A 165 1.30 4.26 -12.85
N ILE A 166 2.18 3.48 -12.21
CA ILE A 166 3.32 2.85 -12.88
C ILE A 166 2.84 1.73 -13.80
N GLU A 167 1.90 0.90 -13.36
CA GLU A 167 1.26 -0.15 -14.17
C GLU A 167 0.64 0.46 -15.44
N HIS A 168 -0.14 1.53 -15.28
CA HIS A 168 -0.77 2.19 -16.41
C HIS A 168 0.25 2.81 -17.39
N LEU A 169 1.42 3.24 -16.91
CA LEU A 169 2.49 3.73 -17.77
C LEU A 169 3.22 2.59 -18.48
N LEU A 170 3.47 1.47 -17.79
CA LEU A 170 4.07 0.26 -18.37
C LEU A 170 3.16 -0.41 -19.42
N ASP A 171 1.84 -0.27 -19.30
CA ASP A 171 0.87 -0.85 -20.25
C ASP A 171 0.89 -0.19 -21.64
N ASP A 172 1.44 1.03 -21.79
CA ASP A 172 1.39 1.81 -23.03
C ASP A 172 2.78 2.36 -23.45
N ASN A 173 3.40 1.68 -24.41
CA ASN A 173 4.70 2.06 -24.97
C ASN A 173 4.70 3.46 -25.61
N GLU A 174 3.57 3.96 -26.10
CA GLU A 174 3.46 5.31 -26.66
C GLU A 174 3.56 6.36 -25.54
N ASP A 175 2.89 6.15 -24.41
CA ASP A 175 2.99 7.03 -23.25
C ASP A 175 4.42 7.04 -22.69
N MET A 176 5.11 5.89 -22.67
CA MET A 176 6.53 5.79 -22.30
C MET A 176 7.44 6.52 -23.30
N ALA A 177 7.26 6.32 -24.60
CA ALA A 177 8.03 6.99 -25.64
C ALA A 177 7.90 8.51 -25.56
N GLN A 178 6.73 9.01 -25.14
CA GLN A 178 6.51 10.43 -24.97
C GLN A 178 7.33 11.08 -23.84
N LEU A 179 7.82 10.30 -22.87
CA LEU A 179 8.64 10.77 -21.76
C LEU A 179 10.12 10.98 -22.13
N TYR A 180 10.58 10.51 -23.30
CA TYR A 180 11.94 10.76 -23.81
C TYR A 180 12.13 12.20 -24.29
N LEU A 181 12.21 13.15 -23.36
CA LEU A 181 12.29 14.59 -23.62
C LEU A 181 13.59 15.01 -24.31
N THR A 182 14.71 14.43 -23.92
CA THR A 182 16.02 14.70 -24.51
C THR A 182 16.05 14.30 -25.99
N ARG A 183 15.48 13.13 -26.32
CA ARG A 183 15.33 12.65 -27.71
C ARG A 183 14.46 13.61 -28.54
N LYS A 184 13.28 13.99 -28.03
CA LYS A 184 12.37 14.95 -28.69
C LYS A 184 13.01 16.31 -28.94
N ARG A 185 13.81 16.80 -27.98
CA ARG A 185 14.54 18.06 -28.13
C ARG A 185 15.55 17.99 -29.28
N MET A 186 16.35 16.93 -29.36
CA MET A 186 17.34 16.77 -30.43
C MET A 186 16.69 16.69 -31.81
N GLN A 187 15.57 15.97 -31.93
CA GLN A 187 14.84 15.84 -33.19
C GLN A 187 14.25 17.19 -33.65
N ASN A 188 13.69 17.98 -32.72
CA ASN A 188 13.18 19.32 -33.03
C ASN A 188 14.30 20.28 -33.46
N GLN A 189 15.46 20.24 -32.81
CA GLN A 189 16.61 21.07 -33.19
C GLN A 189 17.16 20.72 -34.59
N GLN A 190 17.20 19.43 -34.94
CA GLN A 190 17.61 19.00 -36.29
C GLN A 190 16.61 19.44 -37.36
N HIS A 191 15.31 19.37 -37.06
CA HIS A 191 14.26 19.82 -37.97
C HIS A 191 14.32 21.34 -38.20
N GLU A 192 14.53 22.12 -37.14
CA GLU A 192 14.72 23.58 -37.22
C GLU A 192 16.00 23.95 -38.00
N ALA A 193 17.10 23.20 -37.81
CA ALA A 193 18.34 23.42 -38.56
C ALA A 193 18.20 23.13 -40.06
N LEU A 194 17.43 22.10 -40.44
CA LEU A 194 17.17 21.77 -41.84
C LEU A 194 16.28 22.82 -42.54
N LEU A 195 15.29 23.36 -41.83
CA LEU A 195 14.45 24.44 -42.33
C LEU A 195 15.24 25.75 -42.47
N ASN A 196 16.09 26.09 -41.49
CA ASN A 196 16.92 27.31 -41.55
C ASN A 196 18.06 27.21 -42.59
N GLY A 197 18.53 26.00 -42.92
CA GLY A 197 19.57 25.76 -43.93
C GLY A 197 19.15 26.04 -45.38
N THR A 198 17.85 26.19 -45.66
CA THR A 198 17.35 26.49 -47.02
C THR A 198 17.31 27.98 -47.38
N VAL A 199 17.60 28.89 -46.43
CA VAL A 199 17.53 30.35 -46.66
C VAL A 199 18.90 30.97 -46.99
N ALA A 200 20.00 30.21 -46.88
CA ALA A 200 21.36 30.68 -47.13
C ALA A 200 22.00 30.05 -48.38
N SER A 201 21.36 30.18 -49.55
CA SER A 201 22.03 29.98 -50.85
C SER A 201 21.26 30.67 -51.97
N ASN A 202 21.55 31.96 -52.18
CA ASN A 202 21.22 32.66 -53.42
C ASN A 202 22.52 33.15 -54.10
N SER A 203 22.62 32.79 -55.40
CA SER A 203 23.68 33.09 -56.41
C SER A 203 24.91 32.17 -56.36
N PHE A 204 25.31 31.43 -57.42
CA PHE A 204 25.26 31.71 -58.85
C PHE A 204 25.07 30.43 -59.72
N THR A 205 24.61 30.66 -60.95
CA THR A 205 24.31 29.72 -62.03
C THR A 205 25.48 28.82 -62.47
N THR A 206 25.24 27.53 -62.73
CA THR A 206 25.58 26.86 -64.01
C THR A 206 24.86 25.51 -64.14
N ASN A 207 24.31 25.28 -65.33
CA ASN A 207 23.58 24.09 -65.77
C ASN A 207 24.29 22.75 -65.50
N LEU A 208 23.55 21.74 -65.05
CA LEU A 208 23.50 20.40 -65.68
C LEU A 208 22.41 19.50 -65.06
N ARG A 209 21.45 19.13 -65.93
CA ARG A 209 20.66 17.89 -65.96
C ARG A 209 19.80 17.52 -64.75
N ARG A 210 18.57 18.04 -64.79
CA ARG A 210 17.30 17.36 -64.50
C ARG A 210 17.40 15.82 -64.59
N LEU A 211 17.34 15.13 -63.45
CA LEU A 211 16.67 13.85 -63.34
C LEU A 211 15.57 14.00 -62.28
N ASN A 212 14.35 13.99 -62.78
CA ASN A 212 13.13 14.04 -62.00
C ASN A 212 12.89 12.62 -61.46
N SER A 213 13.02 12.40 -60.16
CA SER A 213 12.39 11.25 -59.49
C SER A 213 11.37 11.78 -58.50
N ASN A 214 10.11 11.79 -58.93
CA ASN A 214 8.97 11.82 -58.02
C ASN A 214 9.05 10.57 -57.14
N ARG A 215 9.66 10.68 -55.97
CA ARG A 215 9.30 9.83 -54.85
C ARG A 215 8.50 10.71 -53.91
N SER A 216 7.17 10.67 -54.07
CA SER A 216 6.28 10.89 -52.94
C SER A 216 6.71 9.91 -51.86
N GLY A 217 7.59 10.37 -50.97
CA GLY A 217 7.86 9.72 -49.70
C GLY A 217 6.67 10.00 -48.82
N SER A 218 5.68 9.12 -48.91
CA SER A 218 4.66 8.96 -47.88
C SER A 218 5.36 8.98 -46.52
N VAL A 219 5.02 9.97 -45.69
CA VAL A 219 5.34 9.99 -44.25
C VAL A 219 4.47 8.92 -43.60
N VAL A 220 4.85 7.67 -43.83
CA VAL A 220 4.42 6.48 -43.10
C VAL A 220 5.67 5.62 -42.96
N THR A 221 6.60 6.12 -42.16
CA THR A 221 7.65 5.33 -41.51
C THR A 221 7.06 4.96 -40.14
N SER A 222 6.31 3.87 -40.07
CA SER A 222 6.79 2.57 -39.59
C SER A 222 6.79 2.51 -38.05
N ASN A 223 5.64 2.19 -37.47
CA ASN A 223 5.39 1.82 -36.07
C ASN A 223 6.08 0.50 -35.67
N HIS A 224 7.34 0.29 -36.06
CA HIS A 224 8.06 -0.97 -35.82
C HIS A 224 9.52 -0.77 -35.38
N PHE A 225 9.88 0.46 -34.99
CA PHE A 225 11.14 0.76 -34.31
C PHE A 225 10.94 1.17 -32.84
N ASP A 226 9.69 1.35 -32.38
CA ASP A 226 9.41 1.95 -31.05
C ASP A 226 9.57 0.98 -29.86
N ASP A 227 9.52 -0.34 -30.06
CA ASP A 227 9.55 -1.31 -28.94
C ASP A 227 10.91 -1.42 -28.25
N HIS A 228 12.02 -1.29 -29.00
CA HIS A 228 13.36 -1.28 -28.42
C HIS A 228 13.80 0.11 -27.92
N ASP A 229 13.02 1.16 -28.21
CA ASP A 229 13.40 2.54 -27.91
C ASP A 229 13.00 3.00 -26.50
N VAL A 230 12.23 2.17 -25.78
CA VAL A 230 11.73 2.41 -24.41
C VAL A 230 12.26 1.44 -23.35
N GLU A 231 13.09 0.46 -23.74
CA GLU A 231 13.56 -0.65 -22.88
C GLU A 231 14.25 -0.17 -21.59
N ASP A 232 15.07 0.89 -21.67
CA ASP A 232 15.75 1.47 -20.49
C ASP A 232 14.76 2.03 -19.45
N LEU A 233 13.67 2.67 -19.91
CA LEU A 233 12.65 3.24 -19.04
C LEU A 233 11.74 2.15 -18.49
N GLU A 234 11.37 1.17 -19.32
CA GLU A 234 10.59 0.00 -18.91
C GLU A 234 11.29 -0.74 -17.76
N MET A 235 12.59 -1.05 -17.91
CA MET A 235 13.38 -1.72 -16.87
C MET A 235 13.42 -0.92 -15.55
N LEU A 236 13.54 0.41 -15.62
CA LEU A 236 13.49 1.28 -14.44
C LEU A 236 12.13 1.21 -13.75
N LEU A 237 11.04 1.35 -14.51
CA LEU A 237 9.68 1.35 -13.99
C LEU A 237 9.27 -0.03 -13.43
N GLU A 238 9.66 -1.13 -14.10
CA GLU A 238 9.44 -2.49 -13.62
C GLU A 238 10.09 -2.74 -12.26
N ALA A 239 11.33 -2.27 -12.06
CA ALA A 239 12.02 -2.42 -10.78
C ALA A 239 11.24 -1.77 -9.63
N TYR A 240 10.75 -0.55 -9.82
CA TYR A 240 9.93 0.15 -8.82
C TYR A 240 8.52 -0.44 -8.69
N PHE A 241 7.92 -0.94 -9.77
CA PHE A 241 6.65 -1.66 -9.72
C PHE A 241 6.76 -2.90 -8.83
N MET A 242 7.81 -3.70 -9.00
CA MET A 242 8.08 -4.88 -8.17
C MET A 242 8.34 -4.50 -6.71
N GLN A 243 9.05 -3.41 -6.45
CA GLN A 243 9.26 -2.89 -5.10
C GLN A 243 7.94 -2.47 -4.43
N LEU A 244 7.06 -1.77 -5.16
CA LEU A 244 5.75 -1.37 -4.65
C LEU A 244 4.82 -2.56 -4.43
N ASP A 245 4.85 -3.58 -5.29
CA ASP A 245 4.06 -4.79 -5.07
C ASP A 245 4.57 -5.58 -3.87
N GLY A 246 5.90 -5.66 -3.67
CA GLY A 246 6.50 -6.16 -2.44
C GLY A 246 6.01 -5.41 -1.20
N THR A 247 6.00 -4.08 -1.25
CA THR A 247 5.49 -3.21 -0.18
C THR A 247 3.99 -3.43 0.07
N ARG A 248 3.19 -3.57 -0.98
CA ARG A 248 1.76 -3.89 -0.90
C ARG A 248 1.53 -5.24 -0.23
N ASN A 249 2.31 -6.25 -0.59
CA ASN A 249 2.19 -7.59 -0.01
C ASN A 249 2.54 -7.61 1.49
N LYS A 250 3.54 -6.82 1.93
CA LYS A 250 3.79 -6.60 3.37
C LYS A 250 2.56 -6.03 4.08
N ILE A 251 1.93 -5.00 3.51
CA ILE A 251 0.71 -4.39 4.08
C ILE A 251 -0.44 -5.40 4.17
N LEU A 252 -0.64 -6.22 3.13
CA LEU A 252 -1.69 -7.24 3.10
C LEU A 252 -1.44 -8.32 4.17
N SER A 253 -0.19 -8.72 4.40
CA SER A 253 0.16 -9.66 5.46
C SER A 253 -0.16 -9.10 6.86
N VAL A 254 0.16 -7.83 7.12
CA VAL A 254 -0.20 -7.18 8.40
C VAL A 254 -1.73 -7.09 8.55
N ARG A 255 -2.46 -6.85 7.45
CA ARG A 255 -3.92 -6.81 7.47
C ARG A 255 -4.51 -8.17 7.84
N GLU A 256 -4.04 -9.23 7.21
CA GLU A 256 -4.47 -10.61 7.51
C GLU A 256 -4.23 -10.93 8.99
N TYR A 257 -3.05 -10.57 9.53
CA TYR A 257 -2.75 -10.75 10.95
C TYR A 257 -3.69 -9.97 11.90
N ILE A 258 -4.08 -8.75 11.52
CA ILE A 258 -5.08 -7.96 12.28
C ILE A 258 -6.45 -8.66 12.24
N ASP A 259 -6.90 -9.06 11.05
CA ASP A 259 -8.21 -9.69 10.86
C ASP A 259 -8.26 -11.05 11.61
N ASP A 260 -7.18 -11.84 11.59
CA ASP A 260 -7.03 -13.08 12.37
C ASP A 260 -7.10 -12.84 13.89
N THR A 261 -6.45 -11.79 14.37
CA THR A 261 -6.48 -11.42 15.80
C THR A 261 -7.87 -10.95 16.22
N GLU A 262 -8.57 -10.20 15.36
CA GLU A 262 -9.95 -9.76 15.59
C GLU A 262 -10.90 -10.97 15.70
N ASP A 263 -10.75 -11.95 14.82
CA ASP A 263 -11.53 -13.19 14.86
C ASP A 263 -11.24 -14.02 16.12
N TYR A 264 -9.98 -14.13 16.53
CA TYR A 264 -9.60 -14.77 17.79
C TYR A 264 -10.26 -14.11 19.00
N VAL A 265 -10.20 -12.78 19.07
CA VAL A 265 -10.79 -11.98 20.15
C VAL A 265 -12.32 -12.14 20.18
N ASN A 266 -12.97 -12.16 19.02
CA ASN A 266 -14.41 -12.40 18.93
C ASN A 266 -14.79 -13.78 19.49
N ILE A 267 -14.02 -14.82 19.16
CA ILE A 267 -14.21 -16.17 19.72
C ILE A 267 -14.05 -16.17 21.24
N GLN A 268 -13.04 -15.47 21.76
CA GLN A 268 -12.78 -15.38 23.21
C GLN A 268 -13.92 -14.65 23.95
N LEU A 269 -14.39 -13.54 23.40
CA LEU A 269 -15.53 -12.79 23.94
C LEU A 269 -16.81 -13.63 23.95
N ASP A 270 -17.06 -14.40 22.90
CA ASP A 270 -18.23 -15.28 22.85
C ASP A 270 -18.12 -16.41 23.86
N ASN A 271 -16.91 -16.94 24.13
CA ASN A 271 -16.71 -17.89 25.21
C ASN A 271 -17.03 -17.29 26.59
N GLN A 272 -16.55 -16.08 26.88
CA GLN A 272 -16.86 -15.39 28.14
C GLN A 272 -18.35 -15.09 28.30
N ARG A 273 -19.02 -14.65 27.22
CA ARG A 273 -20.49 -14.46 27.22
C ARG A 273 -21.20 -15.77 27.50
N ASN A 274 -20.74 -16.87 26.92
CA ASN A 274 -21.32 -18.19 27.13
C ASN A 274 -21.19 -18.64 28.60
N GLU A 275 -20.04 -18.41 29.24
CA GLU A 275 -19.85 -18.65 30.67
C GLU A 275 -20.80 -17.80 31.53
N LEU A 276 -20.98 -16.52 31.17
CA LEU A 276 -21.91 -15.63 31.88
C LEU A 276 -23.36 -16.09 31.76
N ILE A 277 -23.80 -16.51 30.56
CA ILE A 277 -25.13 -17.09 30.32
C ILE A 277 -25.33 -18.36 31.17
N GLN A 278 -24.31 -19.20 31.28
CA GLN A 278 -24.35 -20.40 32.11
C GLN A 278 -24.50 -20.07 33.61
N LEU A 279 -23.77 -19.08 34.10
CA LEU A 279 -23.91 -18.61 35.48
C LEU A 279 -25.30 -18.00 35.73
N GLN A 280 -25.80 -17.19 34.79
CA GLN A 280 -27.13 -16.59 34.88
C GLN A 280 -28.23 -17.66 34.92
N LEU A 281 -28.12 -18.70 34.09
CA LEU A 281 -29.05 -19.83 34.10
C LEU A 281 -29.04 -20.54 35.46
N THR A 282 -27.86 -20.78 36.02
CA THR A 282 -27.69 -21.40 37.34
C THR A 282 -28.35 -20.57 38.45
N LEU A 283 -28.10 -19.25 38.47
CA LEU A 283 -28.73 -18.32 39.42
C LEU A 283 -30.25 -18.26 39.25
N THR A 284 -30.75 -18.34 38.02
CA THR A 284 -32.19 -18.34 37.74
C THR A 284 -32.86 -19.60 38.29
N ILE A 285 -32.24 -20.77 38.07
CA ILE A 285 -32.72 -22.05 38.62
C ILE A 285 -32.71 -22.02 40.16
N ALA A 286 -31.66 -21.48 40.78
CA ALA A 286 -31.58 -21.32 42.24
C ALA A 286 -32.68 -20.38 42.77
N SER A 287 -32.88 -19.24 42.11
CA SER A 287 -33.91 -18.25 42.48
C SER A 287 -35.32 -18.82 42.39
N PHE A 288 -35.59 -19.65 41.37
CA PHE A 288 -36.86 -20.35 41.23
C PHE A 288 -37.14 -21.31 42.38
N ALA A 289 -36.14 -22.08 42.82
CA ALA A 289 -36.27 -22.97 43.98
C ALA A 289 -36.57 -22.19 45.28
N ILE A 290 -35.83 -21.10 45.53
CA ILE A 290 -36.06 -20.22 46.69
C ILE A 290 -37.46 -19.58 46.65
N ALA A 291 -37.94 -19.18 45.46
CA ALA A 291 -39.27 -18.60 45.32
C ALA A 291 -40.40 -19.59 45.69
N LEU A 292 -40.26 -20.87 45.34
CA LEU A 292 -41.22 -21.91 45.74
C LEU A 292 -41.23 -22.13 47.26
N GLU A 293 -40.06 -22.16 47.89
CA GLU A 293 -39.95 -22.26 49.34
C GLU A 293 -40.56 -21.04 50.04
N THR A 294 -40.29 -19.84 49.52
CA THR A 294 -40.85 -18.58 50.03
C THR A 294 -42.37 -18.53 49.89
N LEU A 295 -42.92 -19.06 48.80
CA LEU A 295 -44.37 -19.16 48.61
C LEU A 295 -45.01 -20.04 49.68
N ILE A 296 -44.43 -21.22 49.94
CA ILE A 296 -44.93 -22.14 50.94
C ILE A 296 -44.83 -21.51 52.34
N ALA A 297 -43.68 -20.92 52.68
CA ALA A 297 -43.48 -20.19 53.92
C ALA A 297 -44.48 -19.03 54.08
N GLY A 298 -44.79 -18.31 52.99
CA GLY A 298 -45.77 -17.23 52.95
C GLY A 298 -47.18 -17.72 53.27
N VAL A 299 -47.63 -18.84 52.69
CA VAL A 299 -48.95 -19.44 52.97
C VAL A 299 -49.08 -19.82 54.44
N PHE A 300 -48.04 -20.43 55.03
CA PHE A 300 -48.04 -20.76 56.46
C PHE A 300 -47.84 -19.54 57.37
N GLY A 301 -47.21 -18.47 56.87
CA GLY A 301 -47.11 -17.18 57.56
C GLY A 301 -48.44 -16.42 57.64
N MET A 302 -49.46 -16.83 56.89
CA MET A 302 -50.80 -16.26 57.00
C MET A 302 -51.48 -16.75 58.29
N ASN A 303 -52.05 -15.83 59.06
CA ASN A 303 -52.77 -16.11 60.32
C ASN A 303 -54.13 -16.77 60.07
N ILE A 304 -54.13 -17.94 59.43
CA ILE A 304 -55.32 -18.74 59.13
C ILE A 304 -55.42 -19.84 60.20
N PRO A 305 -56.57 -19.98 60.90
CA PRO A 305 -56.74 -21.00 61.94
C PRO A 305 -56.78 -22.40 61.33
N CYS A 306 -55.63 -23.08 61.33
CA CYS A 306 -55.48 -24.45 60.84
C CYS A 306 -55.37 -25.43 62.00
N LYS A 307 -56.11 -26.55 61.94
CA LYS A 307 -56.03 -27.67 62.92
C LYS A 307 -54.65 -28.34 62.96
N LEU A 308 -53.82 -28.09 61.95
CA LEU A 308 -52.45 -28.60 61.85
C LEU A 308 -51.53 -28.04 62.95
N TYR A 309 -51.74 -26.81 63.43
CA TYR A 309 -50.88 -26.15 64.42
C TYR A 309 -50.95 -26.74 65.83
N VAL A 310 -51.91 -27.63 66.10
CA VAL A 310 -52.15 -28.24 67.42
C VAL A 310 -51.26 -29.48 67.65
N ILE A 311 -50.61 -30.00 66.60
CA ILE A 311 -49.75 -31.19 66.68
C ILE A 311 -48.32 -30.78 67.05
N ASP A 312 -47.81 -31.32 68.16
CA ASP A 312 -46.43 -31.08 68.61
C ASP A 312 -45.40 -31.50 67.55
N GLY A 313 -44.44 -30.61 67.26
CA GLY A 313 -43.33 -30.87 66.33
C GLY A 313 -43.66 -30.74 64.84
N ILE A 314 -44.91 -30.43 64.45
CA ILE A 314 -45.32 -30.36 63.04
C ILE A 314 -44.58 -29.27 62.25
N PHE A 315 -44.21 -28.18 62.91
CA PHE A 315 -43.48 -27.06 62.29
C PHE A 315 -42.14 -27.51 61.72
N GLY A 316 -41.34 -28.26 62.50
CA GLY A 316 -40.04 -28.78 62.06
C GLY A 316 -40.19 -29.78 60.90
N THR A 317 -41.20 -30.64 60.96
CA THR A 317 -41.51 -31.61 59.88
C THR A 317 -41.91 -30.90 58.59
N VAL A 318 -42.77 -29.88 58.66
CA VAL A 318 -43.21 -29.12 57.48
C VAL A 318 -42.03 -28.38 56.86
N VAL A 319 -41.29 -27.58 57.64
CA VAL A 319 -40.11 -26.84 57.15
C VAL A 319 -39.07 -27.78 56.56
N GLY A 320 -38.72 -28.87 57.27
CA GLY A 320 -37.77 -29.86 56.77
C GLY A 320 -38.23 -30.52 55.47
N SER A 321 -39.52 -30.88 55.36
CA SER A 321 -40.08 -31.48 54.14
C SER A 321 -40.09 -30.52 52.96
N THR A 322 -40.43 -29.24 53.18
CA THR A 322 -40.52 -28.23 52.11
C THR A 322 -39.14 -27.81 51.63
N SER A 323 -38.16 -27.64 52.53
CA SER A 323 -36.78 -27.37 52.15
C SER A 323 -36.13 -28.56 51.42
N THR A 324 -36.42 -29.80 51.85
CA THR A 324 -35.95 -31.02 51.15
C THR A 324 -36.54 -31.11 49.74
N LEU A 325 -37.84 -30.85 49.59
CA LEU A 325 -38.51 -30.84 48.28
C LEU A 325 -37.94 -29.75 47.35
N SER A 326 -37.70 -28.54 47.88
CA SER A 326 -37.09 -27.42 47.16
C SER A 326 -35.68 -27.78 46.65
N PHE A 327 -34.85 -28.36 47.52
CA PHE A 327 -33.50 -28.81 47.15
C PHE A 327 -33.52 -29.91 46.08
N LEU A 328 -34.46 -30.87 46.18
CA LEU A 328 -34.60 -31.93 45.19
C LEU A 328 -35.05 -31.39 43.83
N LEU A 329 -35.98 -30.42 43.81
CA LEU A 329 -36.39 -29.73 42.58
C LEU A 329 -35.24 -28.94 41.93
N PHE A 330 -34.41 -28.29 42.74
CA PHE A 330 -33.21 -27.60 42.28
C PHE A 330 -32.22 -28.57 41.61
N LEU A 331 -31.93 -29.71 42.23
CA LEU A 331 -31.06 -30.75 41.66
C LEU A 331 -31.63 -31.35 40.38
N LEU A 332 -32.95 -31.59 40.31
CA LEU A 332 -33.62 -32.10 39.12
C LEU A 332 -33.50 -31.10 37.96
N MET A 333 -33.75 -29.82 38.22
CA MET A 333 -33.61 -28.76 37.21
C MET A 333 -32.16 -28.61 36.74
N LEU A 334 -31.17 -28.65 37.64
CA LEU A 334 -29.76 -28.66 37.27
C LEU A 334 -29.37 -29.89 36.45
N GLY A 335 -29.85 -31.07 36.84
CA GLY A 335 -29.63 -32.32 36.12
C GLY A 335 -30.22 -32.27 34.71
N TYR A 336 -31.43 -31.73 34.57
CA TYR A 336 -32.07 -31.50 33.27
C TYR A 336 -31.27 -30.53 32.40
N ALA A 337 -30.82 -29.41 32.96
CA ALA A 337 -30.02 -28.41 32.24
C ALA A 337 -28.67 -28.96 31.78
N ARG A 338 -28.00 -29.78 32.60
CA ARG A 338 -26.78 -30.51 32.23
C ARG A 338 -27.03 -31.56 31.15
N TRP A 339 -28.11 -32.34 31.26
CA TRP A 339 -28.44 -33.37 30.28
C TRP A 339 -28.70 -32.77 28.88
N LYS A 340 -29.30 -31.58 28.84
CA LYS A 340 -29.48 -30.80 27.61
C LYS A 340 -28.21 -30.08 27.11
N LYS A 341 -27.07 -30.22 27.77
CA LYS A 341 -25.80 -29.54 27.45
C LYS A 341 -25.90 -28.01 27.44
N LEU A 342 -26.81 -27.44 28.24
CA LEU A 342 -26.97 -25.99 28.37
C LEU A 342 -25.95 -25.39 29.34
N LEU A 343 -25.45 -26.20 30.27
CA LEU A 343 -24.24 -25.89 31.03
C LEU A 343 -23.09 -26.59 30.31
N GLY A 344 -22.06 -25.84 29.92
CA GLY A 344 -20.83 -26.41 29.36
C GLY A 344 -20.34 -27.56 30.24
N THR A 345 -19.84 -28.61 29.58
CA THR A 345 -19.44 -29.89 30.18
C THR A 345 -18.55 -29.73 31.40
#